data_AF-A0A2T9K9V2-F1
#
_entry.id   AF-A0A2T9K9V2-F1
#
_cell.length_a   1.000
_cell.length_b   1.000
_cell.length_c   1.000
_cell.angle_alpha   90.00
_cell.angle_beta   90.00
_cell.angle_gamma   90.00
#
_symmetry.space_group_name_H-M   'P 1'
#
loop_
_entity.id
_entity.type
_entity.pdbx_description
1 polymer ?
#
loop_
_entity_poly.entity_id
_entity_poly.type
_entity_poly.pdbx_seq_one_letter_code
_entity_poly.pdbx_strand_id
1 'polypeptide(L)'
;MVEPVDVTDAPLGLSLVQEAEHEVGPNQISQGAYRALRQLERRLRTGALDAVNIRDAQELAGRGLAHHGRGGWRPTSDGLNYLGRRQDQHGRG
;
A
#
# COMPACT_ATOMS: atom_id res chain seq x y z
N MET A 1 -10.24 -28.77 48.74
CA MET A 1 -9.93 -29.41 47.45
C MET A 1 -9.69 -28.32 46.45
N VAL A 2 -8.47 -28.23 45.95
CA VAL A 2 -8.03 -27.37 44.85
C VAL A 2 -7.86 -28.29 43.65
N GLU A 3 -8.40 -27.90 42.48
CA GLU A 3 -7.80 -28.05 41.15
C GLU A 3 -8.55 -27.11 40.17
N PRO A 4 -7.83 -26.21 39.47
CA PRO A 4 -8.34 -25.39 38.38
C PRO A 4 -7.82 -25.88 37.02
N VAL A 5 -8.68 -26.01 36.00
CA VAL A 5 -8.42 -26.05 34.54
C VAL A 5 -9.79 -26.30 33.89
N ASP A 6 -10.20 -25.80 32.73
CA ASP A 6 -9.54 -25.28 31.56
C ASP A 6 -10.60 -24.42 30.84
N VAL A 7 -10.33 -23.14 30.62
CA VAL A 7 -11.05 -22.36 29.60
C VAL A 7 -10.01 -21.89 28.60
N THR A 8 -9.63 -22.82 27.74
CA THR A 8 -9.00 -22.51 26.46
C THR A 8 -10.02 -21.74 25.61
N ASP A 9 -10.14 -20.43 25.85
CA ASP A 9 -10.64 -19.47 24.87
C ASP A 9 -9.54 -18.46 24.65
N ALA A 10 -8.59 -18.83 23.80
CA ALA A 10 -7.74 -17.86 23.14
C ALA A 10 -8.52 -17.37 21.92
N PRO A 11 -9.15 -16.19 21.93
CA PRO A 11 -9.43 -15.53 20.68
C PRO A 11 -8.07 -15.13 20.12
N LEU A 12 -7.68 -15.91 19.11
CA LEU A 12 -6.62 -15.66 18.14
C LEU A 12 -6.30 -14.18 18.11
N GLY A 13 -5.08 -13.86 18.59
CA GLY A 13 -4.57 -12.52 18.63
C GLY A 13 -4.94 -11.81 17.35
N LEU A 14 -5.78 -10.78 17.50
CA LEU A 14 -5.94 -9.74 16.51
C LEU A 14 -4.51 -9.31 16.19
N SER A 15 -3.99 -9.87 15.10
CA SER A 15 -2.82 -9.37 14.43
C SER A 15 -3.30 -8.04 13.88
N LEU A 16 -3.33 -7.04 14.76
CA LEU A 16 -3.14 -5.65 14.40
C LEU A 16 -1.85 -5.72 13.61
N VAL A 17 -2.00 -5.79 12.30
CA VAL A 17 -0.95 -5.45 11.36
C VAL A 17 -0.55 -4.07 11.84
N GLN A 18 0.53 -4.01 12.62
CA GLN A 18 1.09 -2.76 13.10
C GLN A 18 1.24 -1.94 11.83
N GLU A 19 0.39 -0.93 11.68
CA GLU A 19 0.57 0.11 10.71
C GLU A 19 1.95 0.64 11.04
N ALA A 20 2.93 0.14 10.30
CA ALA A 20 4.26 0.67 10.34
C ALA A 20 4.07 2.11 9.86
N GLU A 21 3.92 3.00 10.84
CA GLU A 21 4.22 4.42 10.80
C GLU A 21 5.70 4.53 10.44
N HIS A 22 6.01 4.07 9.24
CA HIS A 22 7.28 4.24 8.59
C HIS A 22 7.28 5.73 8.32
N GLU A 23 8.05 6.49 9.11
CA GLU A 23 8.25 7.92 8.93
C GLU A 23 8.41 8.17 7.44
N VAL A 24 7.34 8.71 6.87
CA VAL A 24 7.27 9.03 5.46
C VAL A 24 8.16 10.26 5.35
N GLY A 25 9.43 10.04 5.00
CA GLY A 25 10.35 11.16 4.73
C GLY A 25 9.70 12.14 3.76
N PRO A 26 10.15 13.40 3.67
CA PRO A 26 9.44 14.46 2.93
C PRO A 26 9.17 14.12 1.45
N ASN A 27 9.87 13.12 0.90
CA ASN A 27 9.69 12.64 -0.47
C ASN A 27 9.03 11.25 -0.59
N GLN A 28 8.67 10.62 0.52
CA GLN A 28 7.97 9.34 0.52
C GLN A 28 6.46 9.55 0.49
N ILE A 29 5.73 8.59 -0.07
CA ILE A 29 4.27 8.54 -0.07
C ILE A 29 3.77 7.63 1.05
N SER A 30 2.52 7.82 1.49
CA SER A 30 1.89 6.94 2.47
C SER A 30 1.90 5.47 2.02
N GLN A 31 1.80 4.53 2.97
CA GLN A 31 1.69 3.10 2.60
C GLN A 31 0.46 2.83 1.72
N GLY A 32 -0.67 3.51 1.98
CA GLY A 32 -1.87 3.47 1.16
C GLY A 32 -1.60 3.92 -0.28
N ALA A 33 -1.01 5.11 -0.44
CA ALA A 33 -0.59 5.63 -1.74
C ALA A 33 0.39 4.70 -2.47
N TYR A 34 1.32 4.05 -1.76
CA TYR A 34 2.22 3.08 -2.38
C TYR A 34 1.50 1.83 -2.88
N ARG A 35 0.57 1.28 -2.09
CA ARG A 35 -0.26 0.15 -2.51
C ARG A 35 -1.13 0.53 -3.71
N ALA A 36 -1.74 1.72 -3.68
CA ALA A 36 -2.52 2.23 -4.79
C ALA A 36 -1.67 2.36 -6.06
N LEU A 37 -0.45 2.91 -5.96
CA LEU A 37 0.47 3.03 -7.10
C LEU A 37 0.86 1.67 -7.69
N ARG A 38 1.07 0.66 -6.84
CA ARG A 38 1.30 -0.73 -7.25
C ARG A 38 0.10 -1.35 -7.96
N GLN A 39 -1.11 -1.11 -7.46
CA GLN A 39 -2.34 -1.57 -8.12
C GLN A 39 -2.52 -0.90 -9.49
N LEU A 40 -2.23 0.40 -9.61
CA LEU A 40 -2.26 1.12 -10.89
C LEU A 40 -1.24 0.56 -11.90
N GLU A 41 -0.02 0.25 -11.45
CA GLU A 41 1.01 -0.40 -12.27
C GLU A 41 0.60 -1.79 -12.71
N ARG A 42 0.06 -2.61 -11.79
CA ARG A 42 -0.46 -3.94 -12.11
C ARG A 42 -1.59 -3.87 -13.12
N ARG A 43 -2.54 -2.95 -12.94
CA ARG A 43 -3.63 -2.68 -13.89
C ARG A 43 -3.10 -2.33 -15.27
N LEU A 44 -2.03 -1.55 -15.38
CA LEU A 44 -1.40 -1.24 -16.67
C LEU A 44 -0.81 -2.49 -17.33
N ARG A 45 -0.20 -3.39 -16.54
CA ARG A 45 0.44 -4.62 -17.04
C ARG A 45 -0.56 -5.72 -17.40
N THR A 46 -1.59 -5.93 -16.58
CA THR A 46 -2.49 -7.10 -16.68
C THR A 46 -3.90 -6.73 -17.11
N GLY A 47 -4.24 -5.45 -17.22
CA GLY A 47 -5.60 -4.98 -17.50
C GLY A 47 -6.59 -5.19 -16.34
N ALA A 48 -6.12 -5.58 -15.16
CA ALA A 48 -6.99 -5.88 -14.02
C ALA A 48 -7.68 -4.63 -13.47
N LEU A 49 -8.97 -4.76 -13.12
CA LEU A 49 -9.72 -3.69 -12.47
C LEU A 49 -9.53 -3.78 -10.95
N ASP A 50 -8.36 -3.37 -10.47
CA ASP A 50 -8.13 -3.19 -9.04
C ASP A 50 -8.75 -1.87 -8.57
N ALA A 51 -9.60 -1.95 -7.55
CA ALA A 51 -10.16 -0.77 -6.90
C ALA A 51 -9.07 -0.08 -6.06
N VAL A 52 -8.80 1.19 -6.38
CA VAL A 52 -7.87 2.05 -5.62
C VAL A 52 -8.67 2.97 -4.72
N ASN A 53 -8.16 3.21 -3.50
CA ASN A 53 -8.74 4.21 -2.62
C ASN A 53 -8.58 5.60 -3.26
N ILE A 54 -9.68 6.37 -3.33
CA ILE A 54 -9.69 7.69 -3.96
C ILE A 54 -8.75 8.68 -3.26
N ARG A 55 -8.61 8.59 -1.93
CA ARG A 55 -7.72 9.46 -1.14
C ARG A 55 -6.26 9.21 -1.49
N ASP A 56 -5.87 7.94 -1.57
CA ASP A 56 -4.53 7.52 -1.96
C ASP A 56 -4.22 7.94 -3.41
N ALA A 57 -5.19 7.78 -4.30
CA ALA A 57 -5.04 8.18 -5.70
C ALA A 57 -4.91 9.70 -5.88
N GLN A 58 -5.63 10.48 -5.07
CA GLN A 58 -5.48 11.94 -5.02
C GLN A 58 -4.13 12.35 -4.44
N GLU A 59 -3.61 11.66 -3.40
CA GLU A 59 -2.26 11.91 -2.89
C GLU A 59 -1.20 11.69 -3.99
N LEU A 60 -1.32 10.59 -4.74
CA LEU A 60 -0.44 10.30 -5.88
C LEU A 60 -0.53 11.40 -6.96
N ALA A 61 -1.74 11.91 -7.22
CA ALA A 61 -1.96 13.00 -8.16
C ALA A 61 -1.29 14.30 -7.72
N GLY A 62 -1.43 14.66 -6.45
CA GLY A 62 -0.80 15.84 -5.86
C GLY A 62 0.73 15.81 -5.94
N ARG A 63 1.31 14.62 -6.04
CA ARG A 63 2.76 14.40 -6.20
C ARG A 63 3.20 14.14 -7.64
N GLY A 64 2.30 14.19 -8.61
CA GLY A 64 2.61 13.90 -10.02
C GLY A 64 2.93 12.43 -10.32
N LEU A 65 2.63 11.51 -9.41
CA LEU A 65 2.88 10.06 -9.55
C LEU A 65 1.72 9.31 -10.22
N ALA A 66 0.53 9.91 -10.23
CA ALA A 66 -0.64 9.40 -10.93
C ALA A 66 -1.44 10.54 -11.56
N HIS A 67 -2.29 10.22 -12.52
CA HIS A 67 -3.23 11.16 -13.12
C HIS A 67 -4.61 10.51 -13.30
N HIS A 68 -5.66 11.32 -13.23
CA HIS A 68 -7.03 10.90 -13.49
C HIS A 68 -7.43 11.27 -14.92
N GLY A 69 -7.96 10.31 -15.69
CA GLY A 69 -8.43 10.54 -17.06
C GLY A 69 -9.70 9.76 -17.38
N ARG A 70 -10.09 9.73 -18.67
CA ARG A 70 -11.32 9.07 -19.14
C ARG A 70 -11.44 7.57 -18.81
N GLY A 71 -10.36 6.90 -18.41
CA GLY A 71 -10.34 5.50 -17.99
C GLY A 71 -10.10 5.29 -16.49
N GLY A 72 -10.24 6.34 -15.68
CA GLY A 72 -9.91 6.37 -14.26
C GLY A 72 -8.44 6.73 -14.00
N TRP A 73 -7.95 6.31 -12.84
CA TRP A 73 -6.58 6.56 -12.39
C TRP A 73 -5.55 5.77 -13.20
N ARG A 74 -4.44 6.42 -13.53
CA ARG A 74 -3.28 5.83 -14.21
C ARG A 74 -1.98 6.32 -13.58
N PRO A 75 -0.94 5.47 -13.51
CA PRO A 75 0.36 5.91 -13.02
C PRO A 75 1.05 6.77 -14.09
N THR A 76 1.84 7.76 -13.66
CA THR A 76 2.75 8.50 -14.55
C THR A 76 4.09 7.77 -14.68
N SER A 77 4.95 8.20 -15.61
CA SER A 77 6.33 7.71 -15.71
C SER A 77 7.10 7.89 -14.39
N ASP A 78 6.89 9.01 -13.69
CA ASP A 78 7.49 9.25 -12.37
C ASP A 78 6.97 8.30 -11.30
N GLY A 79 5.68 7.97 -11.33
CA GLY A 79 5.09 6.95 -10.48
C GLY A 79 5.73 5.58 -10.67
N LEU A 80 5.94 5.16 -11.93
CA LEU A 80 6.61 3.89 -12.23
C LEU A 80 8.08 3.89 -11.80
N ASN A 81 8.80 4.99 -12.04
CA ASN A 81 10.18 5.16 -11.58
C ASN A 81 10.29 5.16 -10.05
N TYR A 82 9.29 5.72 -9.35
CA TYR A 82 9.21 5.67 -7.89
C TYR A 82 9.11 4.23 -7.37
N LEU A 83 8.31 3.38 -8.03
CA LEU A 83 8.20 1.95 -7.68
C LEU A 83 9.52 1.20 -7.89
N GLY A 84 10.22 1.45 -9.00
CA GLY A 84 11.53 0.84 -9.28
C GLY A 84 12.55 1.16 -8.21
N ARG A 85 12.74 2.45 -7.91
CA ARG A 85 13.70 2.92 -6.87
C ARG A 85 13.42 2.33 -5.48
N ARG A 86 12.16 2.11 -5.12
CA ARG A 86 11.81 1.53 -3.81
C ARG A 86 12.02 0.02 -3.74
N GLN A 87 11.84 -0.70 -4.86
CA GLN A 87 12.16 -2.13 -4.94
C GLN A 87 13.66 -2.37 -4.77
N ASP A 88 14.49 -1.54 -5.39
CA ASP A 88 15.95 -1.62 -5.26
C ASP A 88 16.42 -1.37 -3.82
N GLN A 89 15.72 -0.51 -3.07
CA GLN A 89 15.99 -0.24 -1.66
C GLN A 89 15.55 -1.38 -0.73
N HIS A 90 14.55 -2.17 -1.10
CA HIS A 90 14.09 -3.33 -0.32
C HIS A 90 14.73 -4.67 -0.76
N GLY A 91 15.51 -4.67 -1.85
CA GLY A 91 16.20 -5.85 -2.39
C GLY A 91 17.63 -6.08 -1.89
N ARG A 92 18.15 -5.22 -1.01
CA ARG A 92 19.40 -5.45 -0.26
C ARG A 92 19.06 -5.72 1.21
N GLY A 93 18.79 -6.97 1.53
CA GLY A 93 18.71 -7.52 2.89
C GLY A 93 19.35 -8.89 2.90
#